data_AF-A0A5M8QB71-F1
#
_entry.id   AF-A0A5M8QB71-F1
#
_cell.length_a   1.000
_cell.length_b   1.000
_cell.length_c   1.000
_cell.angle_alpha   90.00
_cell.angle_beta   90.00
_cell.angle_gamma   90.00
#
_symmetry.space_group_name_H-M   'P 1'
#
loop_
_entity.id
_entity.type
_entity.pdbx_description
1 polymer ?
#
loop_
_entity_poly.entity_id
_entity_poly.type
_entity_poly.pdbx_seq_one_letter_code
_entity_poly.pdbx_strand_id
1 'polypeptide(L)'
;MKSHKLDVFLISLGLATLVVQRFFLPPVKKEAEKGQTVQLIASAPAKPKSAPVRPQVVREPEWPLTFPANSKYQELAPPRGVRPNPFREVQRIAQANGQVSDYAGKDTDMRLLLAAHAGKDYLFVLQQQAANEMLRREIFPHYYADPTHPRMLEALAFYTEQLLEARSEDAKLMYMCLRALKDHWPSSKVAQVALATARRVEARQMRFAQDTTTVTGHYRQVYARELKKMGNRLKNRS
;
A
#
# COMPACT_ATOMS: atom_id res chain seq x y z
N MET A 1 -2.44 -37.43 32.17
CA MET A 1 -2.27 -36.00 32.49
C MET A 1 -1.31 -35.41 31.46
N LYS A 2 -1.80 -34.80 30.36
CA LYS A 2 -1.92 -33.35 30.10
C LYS A 2 -0.62 -32.55 30.34
N SER A 3 0.22 -32.40 29.30
CA SER A 3 1.28 -31.37 29.26
C SER A 3 1.42 -30.64 27.91
N HIS A 4 1.03 -31.24 26.77
CA HIS A 4 1.26 -30.62 25.44
C HIS A 4 0.43 -29.36 25.13
N LYS A 5 -0.69 -29.13 25.81
CA LYS A 5 -1.51 -27.92 25.59
C LYS A 5 -0.90 -26.67 26.24
N LEU A 6 -0.03 -26.85 27.23
CA LEU A 6 0.59 -25.76 27.98
C LEU A 6 1.81 -25.20 27.21
N ASP A 7 2.56 -26.07 26.52
CA ASP A 7 3.70 -25.67 25.69
C ASP A 7 3.28 -24.88 24.43
N VAL A 8 2.22 -25.30 23.74
CA VAL A 8 1.71 -24.56 22.56
C VAL A 8 1.20 -23.18 22.96
N PHE A 9 0.57 -23.08 24.12
CA PHE A 9 0.10 -21.79 24.65
C PHE A 9 1.27 -20.87 24.99
N LEU A 10 2.31 -21.38 25.64
CA LEU A 10 3.51 -20.60 25.98
C LEU A 10 4.31 -20.16 24.75
N ILE A 11 4.42 -21.01 23.72
CA ILE A 11 5.07 -20.65 22.45
C ILE A 11 4.27 -19.55 21.72
N SER A 12 2.93 -19.67 21.69
CA SER A 12 2.07 -18.66 21.07
C SER A 12 2.08 -17.33 21.84
N LEU A 13 2.17 -17.38 23.17
CA LEU A 13 2.27 -16.20 24.03
C LEU A 13 3.64 -15.51 23.86
N GLY A 14 4.72 -16.28 23.72
CA GLY A 14 6.08 -15.77 23.47
C GLY A 14 6.24 -15.10 22.10
N LEU A 15 5.59 -15.63 21.05
CA LEU A 15 5.54 -14.98 19.73
C LEU A 15 4.69 -13.71 19.76
N ALA A 16 3.56 -13.72 20.45
CA ALA A 16 2.70 -12.55 20.58
C ALA A 16 3.39 -11.40 21.34
N THR A 17 4.17 -11.68 22.38
CA THR A 17 4.90 -10.65 23.13
C THR A 17 6.11 -10.10 22.37
N LEU A 18 6.83 -10.92 21.60
CA LEU A 18 7.92 -10.47 20.72
C LEU A 18 7.43 -9.55 19.59
N VAL A 19 6.27 -9.88 19.01
CA VAL A 19 5.61 -9.04 18.02
C VAL A 19 5.23 -7.69 18.65
N VAL A 20 4.57 -7.69 19.81
CA VAL A 20 4.20 -6.44 20.49
C VAL A 20 5.43 -5.60 20.89
N GLN A 21 6.51 -6.20 21.39
CA GLN A 21 7.72 -5.45 21.74
C GLN A 21 8.42 -4.82 20.52
N ARG A 22 8.44 -5.50 19.36
CA ARG A 22 9.02 -4.94 18.13
C ARG A 22 8.21 -3.79 17.53
N PHE A 23 6.89 -3.78 17.72
CA PHE A 23 6.02 -2.73 17.17
C PHE A 23 5.85 -1.50 18.08
N PHE A 24 6.13 -1.60 19.39
CA PHE A 24 5.87 -0.51 20.35
C PHE A 24 7.11 0.16 20.96
N LEU A 25 8.33 -0.31 20.68
CA LEU A 25 9.54 0.37 21.13
C LEU A 25 10.03 1.39 20.08
N PRO A 26 10.26 2.66 20.45
CA PRO A 26 10.88 3.63 19.55
C PRO A 26 12.32 3.20 19.23
N PRO A 27 12.83 3.44 18.01
CA PRO A 27 14.20 3.07 17.67
C PRO A 27 15.18 3.82 18.57
N VAL A 28 16.10 3.08 19.18
CA VAL A 28 17.25 3.61 19.91
C VAL A 28 18.04 4.52 18.97
N LYS A 29 18.02 5.82 19.24
CA LYS A 29 18.93 6.77 18.60
C LYS A 29 20.34 6.42 19.04
N LYS A 30 21.14 5.87 18.11
CA LYS A 30 22.59 5.84 18.28
C LYS A 30 23.12 7.25 18.01
N GLU A 31 23.44 7.95 19.09
CA GLU A 31 24.32 9.11 19.05
C GLU A 31 25.73 8.66 18.68
N ALA A 32 26.33 9.33 17.69
CA ALA A 32 27.76 9.44 17.52
C ALA A 32 28.07 10.86 17.03
N GLU A 33 28.49 11.69 18.00
CA GLU A 33 29.51 12.75 17.94
C GLU A 33 30.52 12.62 16.78
N LYS A 34 31.19 13.63 16.21
CA LYS A 34 31.60 15.00 16.63
C LYS A 34 32.30 15.69 15.44
N GLY A 35 32.39 17.02 15.45
CA GLY A 35 33.33 17.84 14.65
C GLY A 35 32.71 19.14 14.11
N GLN A 36 32.46 20.21 14.91
CA GLN A 36 33.39 21.33 15.26
C GLN A 36 34.04 22.02 14.04
N THR A 37 34.13 23.35 13.82
CA THR A 37 33.72 24.63 14.46
C THR A 37 34.02 25.74 13.39
N VAL A 38 33.37 26.92 13.29
CA VAL A 38 33.78 28.28 13.76
C VAL A 38 32.92 29.28 12.93
N GLN A 39 31.92 29.99 13.51
CA GLN A 39 31.89 31.42 13.97
C GLN A 39 32.10 32.49 12.87
N LEU A 40 31.55 33.71 12.82
CA LEU A 40 30.77 34.67 13.65
C LEU A 40 30.37 35.82 12.65
N ILE A 41 29.34 36.68 12.76
CA ILE A 41 29.17 37.87 13.64
C ILE A 41 27.73 38.46 13.45
N ALA A 42 27.24 39.06 14.54
CA ALA A 42 25.99 39.74 14.90
C ALA A 42 25.38 40.86 14.00
N SER A 43 24.06 41.06 14.13
CA SER A 43 23.44 42.35 14.54
C SER A 43 21.94 42.22 14.86
N ALA A 44 21.48 43.01 15.85
CA ALA A 44 20.23 42.88 16.61
C ALA A 44 19.01 43.67 16.02
N PRO A 45 17.93 43.99 16.77
CA PRO A 45 16.63 43.30 16.72
C PRO A 45 15.47 44.18 16.20
N ALA A 46 14.41 43.61 15.61
CA ALA A 46 13.04 44.19 15.67
C ALA A 46 11.93 43.36 14.99
N LYS A 47 10.80 43.30 15.70
CA LYS A 47 9.40 43.00 15.33
C LYS A 47 8.94 41.53 15.23
N PRO A 48 7.78 41.20 15.86
CA PRO A 48 7.20 39.87 15.81
C PRO A 48 6.65 39.64 14.41
N LYS A 49 7.39 38.88 13.59
CA LYS A 49 6.82 38.28 12.38
C LYS A 49 5.82 37.25 12.84
N SER A 50 4.54 37.56 12.66
CA SER A 50 3.48 36.57 12.54
C SER A 50 4.01 35.43 11.67
N ALA A 51 4.15 34.24 12.28
CA ALA A 51 4.55 33.06 11.54
C ALA A 51 3.56 32.92 10.37
N PRO A 52 4.02 32.82 9.11
CA PRO A 52 3.11 32.51 8.04
C PRO A 52 2.53 31.14 8.38
N VAL A 53 1.20 31.10 8.58
CA VAL A 53 0.44 29.87 8.55
C VAL A 53 0.68 29.31 7.16
N ARG A 54 1.69 28.46 7.04
CA ARG A 54 1.95 27.72 5.81
C ARG A 54 0.67 26.91 5.60
N PRO A 55 -0.09 27.12 4.52
CA PRO A 55 -1.13 26.17 4.19
C PRO A 55 -0.45 24.81 4.17
N GLN A 56 -0.96 23.86 4.95
CA GLN A 56 -0.56 22.47 4.80
C GLN A 56 -0.94 22.12 3.37
N VAL A 57 0.02 22.22 2.45
CA VAL A 57 -0.08 21.63 1.14
C VAL A 57 -0.23 20.16 1.44
N VAL A 58 -1.48 19.68 1.44
CA VAL A 58 -1.78 18.26 1.51
C VAL A 58 -1.12 17.70 0.26
N ARG A 59 0.11 17.21 0.43
CA ARG A 59 0.83 16.53 -0.65
C ARG A 59 -0.09 15.41 -1.06
N GLU A 60 -0.53 15.45 -2.32
CA GLU A 60 -1.29 14.34 -2.86
C GLU A 60 -0.50 13.06 -2.57
N PRO A 61 -1.18 11.98 -2.13
CA PRO A 61 -0.50 10.74 -1.87
C PRO A 61 0.24 10.32 -3.15
N GLU A 62 1.46 9.82 -2.97
CA GLU A 62 2.35 9.45 -4.09
C GLU A 62 1.66 8.49 -5.08
N TRP A 63 0.75 7.66 -4.56
CA TRP A 63 -0.16 6.85 -5.35
C TRP A 63 -1.62 7.13 -4.98
N PRO A 64 -2.51 7.29 -5.98
CA PRO A 64 -3.91 7.58 -5.73
C PRO A 64 -4.59 6.39 -5.04
N LEU A 65 -5.28 6.67 -3.94
CA LEU A 65 -6.12 5.70 -3.25
C LEU A 65 -7.57 5.88 -3.70
N THR A 66 -8.28 4.76 -3.81
CA THR A 66 -9.72 4.74 -4.08
C THR A 66 -10.48 4.59 -2.78
N PHE A 67 -11.50 5.41 -2.58
CA PHE A 67 -12.33 5.36 -1.38
C PHE A 67 -13.79 5.04 -1.73
N PRO A 68 -14.49 4.25 -0.91
CA PRO A 68 -15.94 4.19 -0.95
C PRO A 68 -16.57 5.58 -0.83
N ALA A 69 -17.75 5.76 -1.42
CA ALA A 69 -18.50 7.01 -1.29
C ALA A 69 -18.71 7.37 0.20
N ASN A 70 -18.47 8.63 0.55
CA ASN A 70 -18.58 9.15 1.92
C ASN A 70 -17.67 8.45 2.96
N SER A 71 -16.57 7.82 2.52
CA SER A 71 -15.61 7.23 3.45
C SER A 71 -15.04 8.30 4.40
N LYS A 72 -15.12 8.05 5.71
CA LYS A 72 -14.52 8.90 6.75
C LYS A 72 -12.98 8.85 6.78
N TYR A 73 -12.36 8.02 5.94
CA TYR A 73 -10.92 7.75 5.92
C TYR A 73 -10.19 8.44 4.77
N GLN A 74 -10.87 9.30 4.00
CA GLN A 74 -10.27 10.03 2.89
C GLN A 74 -9.08 10.90 3.32
N GLU A 75 -9.16 11.48 4.52
CA GLU A 75 -8.10 12.31 5.08
C GLU A 75 -6.95 11.51 5.71
N LEU A 76 -7.03 10.18 5.71
CA LEU A 76 -6.06 9.29 6.35
C LEU A 76 -5.81 9.64 7.83
N ALA A 77 -6.85 10.16 8.49
CA ALA A 77 -6.89 10.45 9.91
C ALA A 77 -7.11 9.16 10.70
N PRO A 78 -6.40 8.95 11.83
CA PRO A 78 -6.53 7.71 12.59
C PRO A 78 -8.00 7.48 13.01
N PRO A 79 -8.51 6.25 12.89
CA PRO A 79 -9.83 5.90 13.40
C PRO A 79 -9.96 6.23 14.89
N ARG A 80 -11.17 6.62 15.32
CA ARG A 80 -11.44 6.93 16.74
C ARG A 80 -11.03 5.76 17.63
N GLY A 81 -10.29 6.05 18.69
CA GLY A 81 -9.81 5.05 19.66
C GLY A 81 -8.60 4.23 19.20
N VAL A 82 -8.12 4.39 17.95
CA VAL A 82 -6.93 3.69 17.45
C VAL A 82 -5.72 4.60 17.57
N ARG A 83 -4.75 4.21 18.40
CA ARG A 83 -3.42 4.82 18.49
C ARG A 83 -2.38 3.69 18.57
N PRO A 84 -1.29 3.72 17.78
CA PRO A 84 -0.88 4.77 16.82
C PRO A 84 -1.71 4.82 15.52
N ASN A 85 -1.46 5.80 14.64
CA ASN A 85 -2.20 5.95 13.37
C ASN A 85 -1.88 4.78 12.42
N PRO A 86 -2.85 3.90 12.09
CA PRO A 86 -2.61 2.73 11.26
C PRO A 86 -2.18 3.10 9.83
N PHE A 87 -2.59 4.26 9.31
CA PHE A 87 -2.28 4.69 7.94
C PHE A 87 -0.83 5.13 7.75
N ARG A 88 -0.04 5.16 8.83
CA ARG A 88 1.41 5.39 8.78
C ARG A 88 2.24 4.11 8.84
N GLU A 89 1.61 2.96 9.10
CA GLU A 89 2.33 1.70 9.29
C GLU A 89 3.03 1.23 8.01
N VAL A 90 2.38 1.32 6.85
CA VAL A 90 2.99 0.97 5.56
C VAL A 90 4.26 1.79 5.32
N GLN A 91 4.19 3.11 5.54
CA GLN A 91 5.35 3.99 5.41
C GLN A 91 6.46 3.61 6.42
N ARG A 92 6.09 3.29 7.66
CA ARG A 92 7.05 2.88 8.68
C ARG A 92 7.75 1.57 8.30
N ILE A 93 7.01 0.57 7.83
CA ILE A 93 7.57 -0.71 7.37
C ILE A 93 8.50 -0.49 6.19
N ALA A 94 8.09 0.34 5.22
CA ALA A 94 8.92 0.69 4.07
C ALA A 94 10.23 1.36 4.47
N GLN A 95 10.19 2.28 5.43
CA GLN A 95 11.39 2.94 5.96
C GLN A 95 12.28 2.00 6.77
N ALA A 96 11.69 1.12 7.58
CA ALA A 96 12.43 0.16 8.41
C ALA A 96 13.16 -0.90 7.58
N ASN A 97 12.57 -1.30 6.44
CA ASN A 97 13.16 -2.26 5.51
C ASN A 97 14.06 -1.60 4.45
N GLY A 98 14.13 -0.26 4.38
CA GLY A 98 15.09 0.48 3.55
C GLY A 98 15.14 0.06 2.07
N GLN A 99 16.32 0.24 1.44
CA GLN A 99 16.65 -0.32 0.12
C GLN A 99 17.33 -1.69 0.29
N VAL A 100 16.69 -2.63 0.96
CA VAL A 100 17.18 -4.00 1.01
C VAL A 100 16.96 -4.64 -0.37
N SER A 101 18.00 -5.28 -0.93
CA SER A 101 17.93 -5.89 -2.26
C SER A 101 16.93 -7.04 -2.36
N ASP A 102 16.51 -7.59 -1.23
CA ASP A 102 15.50 -8.64 -1.11
C ASP A 102 14.24 -8.08 -0.45
N TYR A 103 13.13 -8.14 -1.19
CA TYR A 103 11.84 -7.63 -0.73
C TYR A 103 11.13 -8.56 0.27
N ALA A 104 11.64 -9.78 0.53
CA ALA A 104 10.97 -10.79 1.36
C ALA A 104 10.69 -10.34 2.80
N GLY A 105 11.62 -9.58 3.41
CA GLY A 105 11.41 -9.02 4.75
C GLY A 105 10.23 -8.05 4.79
N LYS A 106 10.17 -7.15 3.80
CA LYS A 106 9.10 -6.18 3.64
C LYS A 106 7.76 -6.85 3.30
N ASP A 107 7.75 -7.87 2.43
CA ASP A 107 6.56 -8.67 2.12
C ASP A 107 5.98 -9.31 3.39
N THR A 108 6.84 -9.92 4.21
CA THR A 108 6.44 -10.54 5.48
C THR A 108 5.80 -9.52 6.42
N ASP A 109 6.46 -8.38 6.66
CA ASP A 109 5.95 -7.33 7.54
C ASP A 109 4.62 -6.74 7.03
N MET A 110 4.49 -6.55 5.71
CA MET A 110 3.25 -6.05 5.10
C MET A 110 2.10 -7.05 5.22
N ARG A 111 2.35 -8.35 5.01
CA ARG A 111 1.34 -9.40 5.19
C ARG A 111 0.88 -9.48 6.65
N LEU A 112 1.80 -9.39 7.59
CA LEU A 112 1.50 -9.35 9.03
C LEU A 112 0.66 -8.12 9.39
N LEU A 113 0.98 -6.95 8.83
CA LEU A 113 0.17 -5.74 8.99
C LEU A 113 -1.26 -5.97 8.50
N LEU A 114 -1.45 -6.48 7.28
CA LEU A 114 -2.79 -6.71 6.72
C LEU A 114 -3.58 -7.74 7.54
N ALA A 115 -2.93 -8.80 8.00
CA ALA A 115 -3.55 -9.81 8.86
C ALA A 115 -3.97 -9.23 10.23
N ALA A 116 -3.12 -8.40 10.86
CA ALA A 116 -3.43 -7.77 12.14
C ALA A 116 -4.63 -6.81 12.08
N HIS A 117 -4.92 -6.26 10.90
CA HIS A 117 -6.03 -5.35 10.66
C HIS A 117 -7.22 -6.01 9.93
N ALA A 118 -7.24 -7.35 9.85
CA ALA A 118 -8.38 -8.09 9.31
C ALA A 118 -9.69 -7.69 10.01
N GLY A 119 -10.75 -7.47 9.22
CA GLY A 119 -12.07 -7.08 9.73
C GLY A 119 -12.21 -5.64 10.21
N LYS A 120 -11.16 -4.81 10.14
CA LYS A 120 -11.28 -3.37 10.42
C LYS A 120 -11.94 -2.64 9.25
N ASP A 121 -12.78 -1.66 9.53
CA ASP A 121 -13.54 -0.89 8.52
C ASP A 121 -12.63 -0.04 7.60
N TYR A 122 -11.40 0.24 8.02
CA TYR A 122 -10.38 0.92 7.24
C TYR A 122 -9.38 -0.01 6.53
N LEU A 123 -9.56 -1.34 6.60
CA LEU A 123 -8.62 -2.30 6.01
C LEU A 123 -8.37 -2.04 4.52
N PHE A 124 -9.40 -1.65 3.77
CA PHE A 124 -9.29 -1.32 2.35
C PHE A 124 -8.25 -0.21 2.05
N VAL A 125 -8.01 0.70 3.00
CA VAL A 125 -6.97 1.74 2.86
C VAL A 125 -5.60 1.09 2.98
N LEU A 126 -5.39 0.27 4.02
CA LEU A 126 -4.12 -0.43 4.24
C LEU A 126 -3.79 -1.39 3.12
N GLN A 127 -4.77 -2.13 2.61
CA GLN A 127 -4.61 -3.02 1.46
C GLN A 127 -4.11 -2.28 0.23
N GLN A 128 -4.69 -1.12 -0.09
CA GLN A 128 -4.24 -0.30 -1.22
C GLN A 128 -2.86 0.32 -0.97
N GLN A 129 -2.57 0.79 0.24
CA GLN A 129 -1.26 1.35 0.57
C GLN A 129 -0.16 0.28 0.47
N ALA A 130 -0.37 -0.88 1.10
CA ALA A 130 0.59 -1.98 1.07
C ALA A 130 0.79 -2.53 -0.35
N ALA A 131 -0.30 -2.72 -1.11
CA ALA A 131 -0.20 -3.18 -2.49
C ALA A 131 0.48 -2.16 -3.40
N ASN A 132 0.21 -0.86 -3.27
CA ASN A 132 0.91 0.17 -4.05
C ASN A 132 2.40 0.18 -3.73
N GLU A 133 2.77 0.15 -2.44
CA GLU A 133 4.17 0.12 -2.02
C GLU A 133 4.87 -1.12 -2.60
N MET A 134 4.31 -2.31 -2.36
CA MET A 134 4.95 -3.56 -2.73
C MET A 134 4.97 -3.79 -4.23
N LEU A 135 3.86 -3.56 -4.95
CA LEU A 135 3.83 -3.77 -6.40
C LEU A 135 4.75 -2.79 -7.12
N ARG A 136 4.67 -1.50 -6.78
CA ARG A 136 5.34 -0.45 -7.58
C ARG A 136 6.83 -0.32 -7.25
N ARG A 137 7.22 -0.50 -5.99
CA ARG A 137 8.61 -0.27 -5.55
C ARG A 137 9.45 -1.53 -5.43
N GLU A 138 8.81 -2.67 -5.16
CA GLU A 138 9.54 -3.92 -4.95
C GLU A 138 9.29 -4.90 -6.10
N ILE A 139 8.05 -5.35 -6.26
CA ILE A 139 7.73 -6.54 -7.06
C ILE A 139 7.92 -6.28 -8.56
N PHE A 140 7.40 -5.18 -9.13
CA PHE A 140 7.56 -4.93 -10.57
C PHE A 140 9.03 -4.75 -10.99
N PRO A 141 9.87 -3.99 -10.25
CA PRO A 141 11.31 -3.96 -10.49
C PRO A 141 11.95 -5.36 -10.56
N HIS A 142 11.66 -6.24 -9.59
CA HIS A 142 12.17 -7.61 -9.61
C HIS A 142 11.57 -8.46 -10.74
N TYR A 143 10.28 -8.26 -11.07
CA TYR A 143 9.58 -8.98 -12.14
C TYR A 143 10.14 -8.69 -13.52
N TYR A 144 10.55 -7.46 -13.78
CA TYR A 144 11.18 -7.14 -15.06
C TYR A 144 12.62 -7.66 -15.16
N ALA A 145 13.27 -7.96 -14.03
CA ALA A 145 14.58 -8.60 -14.01
C ALA A 145 14.48 -10.12 -14.21
N ASP A 146 13.56 -10.79 -13.52
CA ASP A 146 13.28 -12.23 -13.67
C ASP A 146 11.78 -12.50 -13.56
N PRO A 147 11.04 -12.59 -14.69
CA PRO A 147 9.60 -12.78 -14.69
C PRO A 147 9.15 -14.20 -14.30
N THR A 148 10.09 -15.14 -14.16
CA THR A 148 9.79 -16.56 -13.91
C THR A 148 9.92 -16.97 -12.45
N HIS A 149 10.44 -16.09 -11.58
CA HIS A 149 10.67 -16.40 -10.17
C HIS A 149 9.36 -16.72 -9.42
N PRO A 150 9.16 -17.94 -8.90
CA PRO A 150 7.87 -18.37 -8.34
C PRO A 150 7.38 -17.51 -7.17
N ARG A 151 8.25 -17.21 -6.18
CA ARG A 151 7.86 -16.39 -5.01
C ARG A 151 7.38 -14.99 -5.37
N MET A 152 7.85 -14.48 -6.50
CA MET A 152 7.50 -13.15 -6.96
C MET A 152 6.15 -13.16 -7.65
N LEU A 153 5.83 -14.20 -8.43
CA LEU A 153 4.47 -14.39 -8.96
C LEU A 153 3.46 -14.59 -7.82
N GLU A 154 3.83 -15.29 -6.75
CA GLU A 154 3.02 -15.44 -5.53
C GLU A 154 2.79 -14.09 -4.82
N ALA A 155 3.83 -13.29 -4.65
CA ALA A 155 3.71 -11.95 -4.08
C ALA A 155 2.85 -11.04 -4.96
N LEU A 156 3.08 -11.06 -6.28
CA LEU A 156 2.30 -10.30 -7.25
C LEU A 156 0.83 -10.72 -7.20
N ALA A 157 0.53 -12.02 -7.17
CA ALA A 157 -0.83 -12.54 -7.02
C ALA A 157 -1.48 -12.05 -5.72
N PHE A 158 -0.78 -12.16 -4.60
CA PHE A 158 -1.29 -11.73 -3.30
C PHE A 158 -1.66 -10.24 -3.28
N TYR A 159 -0.75 -9.35 -3.70
CA TYR A 159 -1.05 -7.92 -3.69
C TYR A 159 -2.07 -7.51 -4.75
N THR A 160 -2.19 -8.27 -5.84
CA THR A 160 -3.29 -8.11 -6.80
C THR A 160 -4.64 -8.42 -6.15
N GLU A 161 -4.71 -9.46 -5.31
CA GLU A 161 -5.91 -9.78 -4.53
C GLU A 161 -6.21 -8.68 -3.51
N GLN A 162 -5.20 -8.13 -2.85
CA GLN A 162 -5.39 -6.98 -1.93
C GLN A 162 -6.01 -5.77 -2.65
N LEU A 163 -5.57 -5.45 -3.87
CA LEU A 163 -6.20 -4.39 -4.68
C LEU A 163 -7.65 -4.72 -5.07
N LEU A 164 -7.93 -5.98 -5.40
CA LEU A 164 -9.26 -6.44 -5.79
C LEU A 164 -10.25 -6.33 -4.62
N GLU A 165 -9.85 -6.83 -3.45
CA GLU A 165 -10.62 -6.81 -2.21
C GLU A 165 -10.90 -5.38 -1.74
N ALA A 166 -9.87 -4.53 -1.77
CA ALA A 166 -10.00 -3.11 -1.44
C ALA A 166 -10.81 -2.30 -2.46
N ARG A 167 -11.26 -2.94 -3.54
CA ARG A 167 -11.98 -2.34 -4.66
C ARG A 167 -11.25 -1.18 -5.32
N SER A 168 -9.93 -1.30 -5.45
CA SER A 168 -9.10 -0.27 -6.08
C SER A 168 -9.54 -0.01 -7.53
N GLU A 169 -9.55 1.26 -7.91
CA GLU A 169 -9.80 1.74 -9.27
C GLU A 169 -8.51 2.11 -10.00
N ASP A 170 -7.33 1.73 -9.49
CA ASP A 170 -6.06 1.89 -10.18
C ASP A 170 -5.96 0.93 -11.38
N ALA A 171 -6.63 1.31 -12.46
CA ALA A 171 -6.74 0.49 -13.67
C ALA A 171 -5.38 0.18 -14.30
N LYS A 172 -4.42 1.12 -14.23
CA LYS A 172 -3.07 0.90 -14.76
C LYS A 172 -2.37 -0.20 -13.98
N LEU A 173 -2.35 -0.09 -12.65
CA LEU A 173 -1.68 -1.08 -11.81
C LEU A 173 -2.35 -2.45 -11.96
N MET A 174 -3.68 -2.49 -11.93
CA MET A 174 -4.44 -3.73 -12.14
C MET A 174 -4.15 -4.36 -13.51
N TYR A 175 -4.10 -3.57 -14.59
CA TYR A 175 -3.75 -4.08 -15.93
C TYR A 175 -2.35 -4.70 -15.96
N MET A 176 -1.36 -4.02 -15.37
CA MET A 176 0.00 -4.55 -15.27
C MET A 176 0.04 -5.87 -14.50
N CYS A 177 -0.68 -5.96 -13.38
CA CYS A 177 -0.75 -7.17 -12.56
C CYS A 177 -1.36 -8.34 -13.34
N LEU A 178 -2.51 -8.12 -13.97
CA LEU A 178 -3.19 -9.17 -14.75
C LEU A 178 -2.39 -9.63 -15.96
N ARG A 179 -1.59 -8.73 -16.57
CA ARG A 179 -0.65 -9.09 -17.64
C ARG A 179 0.46 -10.02 -17.13
N ALA A 180 1.01 -9.74 -15.95
CA ALA A 180 2.04 -10.57 -15.32
C ALA A 180 1.49 -11.94 -14.88
N LEU A 181 0.24 -11.98 -14.38
CA LEU A 181 -0.39 -13.20 -13.89
C LEU A 181 -1.06 -14.06 -14.97
N LYS A 182 -0.96 -13.71 -16.26
CA LYS A 182 -1.75 -14.34 -17.33
C LYS A 182 -1.58 -15.87 -17.42
N ASP A 183 -0.40 -16.37 -17.09
CA ASP A 183 -0.05 -17.81 -17.13
C ASP A 183 -0.02 -18.42 -15.71
N HIS A 184 -0.17 -17.59 -14.68
CA HIS A 184 -0.19 -18.01 -13.27
C HIS A 184 -1.62 -18.13 -12.71
N TRP A 185 -2.56 -17.33 -13.21
CA TRP A 185 -3.96 -17.39 -12.85
C TRP A 185 -4.80 -18.03 -13.96
N PRO A 186 -5.91 -18.71 -13.62
CA PRO A 186 -6.88 -19.16 -14.62
C PRO A 186 -7.38 -17.98 -15.47
N SER A 187 -7.46 -18.17 -16.79
CA SER A 187 -7.93 -17.15 -17.73
C SER A 187 -9.31 -16.59 -17.36
N SER A 188 -10.19 -17.43 -16.80
CA SER A 188 -11.51 -17.02 -16.29
C SER A 188 -11.42 -16.04 -15.12
N LYS A 189 -10.50 -16.27 -14.17
CA LYS A 189 -10.23 -15.36 -13.05
C LYS A 189 -9.67 -14.03 -13.56
N VAL A 190 -8.70 -14.07 -14.48
CA VAL A 190 -8.14 -12.85 -15.11
C VAL A 190 -9.24 -12.05 -15.82
N ALA A 191 -10.11 -12.72 -16.57
CA ALA A 191 -11.22 -12.08 -17.27
C ALA A 191 -12.21 -11.42 -16.31
N GLN A 192 -12.60 -12.14 -15.25
CA GLN A 192 -13.52 -11.65 -14.24
C GLN A 192 -12.97 -10.40 -13.54
N VAL A 193 -11.70 -10.44 -13.11
CA VAL A 193 -11.05 -9.32 -12.43
C VAL A 193 -10.91 -8.12 -13.37
N ALA A 194 -10.51 -8.34 -14.62
CA ALA A 194 -10.39 -7.27 -15.60
C ALA A 194 -11.73 -6.55 -15.85
N LEU A 195 -12.81 -7.32 -16.07
CA LEU A 195 -14.14 -6.75 -16.28
C LEU A 195 -14.69 -6.07 -15.02
N ALA A 196 -14.45 -6.64 -13.84
CA ALA A 196 -14.88 -6.05 -12.57
C ALA A 196 -14.22 -4.68 -12.34
N THR A 197 -12.90 -4.57 -12.55
CA THR A 197 -12.17 -3.32 -12.40
C THR A 197 -12.59 -2.29 -13.45
N ALA A 198 -12.73 -2.69 -14.72
CA ALA A 198 -13.20 -1.79 -15.78
C ALA A 198 -14.58 -1.19 -15.47
N ARG A 199 -15.53 -2.01 -15.00
CA ARG A 199 -16.89 -1.56 -14.62
C ARG A 199 -16.87 -0.55 -13.48
N ARG A 200 -16.00 -0.72 -12.48
CA ARG A 200 -15.87 0.23 -11.36
C ARG A 200 -15.41 1.60 -11.84
N VAL A 201 -14.39 1.63 -12.69
CA VAL A 201 -13.86 2.88 -13.27
C VAL A 201 -14.90 3.58 -14.14
N GLU A 202 -15.64 2.84 -14.97
CA GLU A 202 -16.74 3.38 -15.79
C GLU A 202 -17.84 3.99 -14.90
N ALA A 203 -18.23 3.30 -13.83
CA ALA A 203 -19.26 3.78 -12.90
C ALA A 203 -18.87 5.08 -12.17
N ARG A 204 -17.57 5.27 -11.87
CA ARG A 204 -17.06 6.52 -11.27
C ARG A 204 -17.12 7.69 -12.25
N GLN A 205 -16.76 7.48 -13.51
CA GLN A 205 -16.81 8.54 -14.53
C GLN A 205 -18.22 9.12 -14.67
N MET A 206 -19.25 8.25 -14.64
CA MET A 206 -20.65 8.68 -14.69
C MET A 206 -21.04 9.58 -13.51
N ARG A 207 -20.35 9.45 -12.36
CA ARG A 207 -20.61 10.26 -11.16
C ARG A 207 -19.81 11.55 -11.12
N PHE A 208 -18.63 11.59 -11.74
CA PHE A 208 -17.70 12.71 -11.67
C PHE A 208 -17.13 13.02 -13.06
N ALA A 209 -17.81 13.88 -13.82
CA ALA A 209 -17.36 14.27 -15.17
C ALA A 209 -15.98 14.96 -15.20
N GLN A 210 -15.52 15.49 -14.06
CA GLN A 210 -14.19 16.11 -13.90
C GLN A 210 -13.03 15.09 -13.85
N ASP A 211 -13.32 13.79 -13.76
CA ASP A 211 -12.31 12.75 -13.57
C ASP A 211 -11.51 12.44 -14.85
N THR A 212 -11.78 13.11 -15.98
CA THR A 212 -11.00 12.99 -17.23
C THR A 212 -10.11 14.19 -17.54
N THR A 213 -10.18 15.26 -16.75
CA THR A 213 -9.39 16.49 -17.00
C THR A 213 -7.98 16.41 -16.43
N THR A 214 -7.70 15.40 -15.59
CA THR A 214 -6.37 15.15 -15.02
C THR A 214 -5.65 14.04 -15.78
N VAL A 215 -4.32 14.08 -15.81
CA VAL A 215 -3.48 13.04 -16.43
C VAL A 215 -3.76 11.67 -15.79
N THR A 216 -3.86 11.61 -14.47
CA THR A 216 -4.18 10.39 -13.71
C THR A 216 -5.56 9.84 -14.08
N GLY A 217 -6.55 10.72 -14.19
CA GLY A 217 -7.90 10.39 -14.61
C GLY A 217 -7.98 9.87 -16.05
N HIS A 218 -7.26 10.52 -16.97
CA HIS A 218 -7.13 10.07 -18.36
C HIS A 218 -6.56 8.66 -18.44
N TYR A 219 -5.42 8.38 -17.79
CA TYR A 219 -4.83 7.05 -17.79
C TYR A 219 -5.75 6.01 -17.17
N ARG A 220 -6.49 6.34 -16.10
CA ARG A 220 -7.46 5.43 -15.50
C ARG A 220 -8.48 4.94 -16.54
N GLN A 221 -9.01 5.84 -17.36
CA GLN A 221 -9.97 5.48 -18.42
C GLN A 221 -9.33 4.69 -19.56
N VAL A 222 -8.13 5.05 -19.99
CA VAL A 222 -7.39 4.30 -21.02
C VAL A 222 -7.20 2.85 -20.58
N TYR A 223 -6.69 2.63 -19.37
CA TYR A 223 -6.46 1.28 -18.87
C TYR A 223 -7.76 0.54 -18.53
N ALA A 224 -8.84 1.23 -18.16
CA ALA A 224 -10.16 0.58 -18.02
C ALA A 224 -10.66 0.00 -19.35
N ARG A 225 -10.45 0.70 -20.47
CA ARG A 225 -10.77 0.17 -21.81
C ARG A 225 -9.90 -1.05 -22.16
N GLU A 226 -8.61 -1.02 -21.82
CA GLU A 226 -7.72 -2.15 -22.06
C GLU A 226 -8.07 -3.38 -21.20
N LEU A 227 -8.45 -3.17 -19.93
CA LEU A 227 -9.00 -4.22 -19.07
C LEU A 227 -10.28 -4.81 -19.65
N LYS A 228 -11.20 -3.97 -20.15
CA LYS A 228 -12.43 -4.44 -20.80
C LYS A 228 -12.15 -5.30 -22.03
N LYS A 229 -11.22 -4.87 -22.90
CA LYS A 229 -10.77 -5.65 -24.06
C LYS A 229 -10.15 -6.98 -23.65
N MET A 230 -9.25 -6.96 -22.67
CA MET A 230 -8.60 -8.16 -22.13
C MET A 230 -9.64 -9.16 -21.61
N GLY A 231 -10.56 -8.69 -20.78
CA GLY A 231 -11.59 -9.53 -20.18
C GLY A 231 -12.52 -10.15 -21.22
N ASN A 232 -12.99 -9.37 -22.21
CA ASN A 232 -13.84 -9.88 -23.28
C ASN A 232 -13.11 -10.91 -24.16
N ARG A 233 -11.84 -10.65 -24.50
CA ARG A 233 -11.04 -11.58 -25.31
C ARG A 233 -10.85 -12.92 -24.60
N LEU A 234 -10.60 -12.90 -23.30
CA LEU A 234 -10.41 -14.14 -22.51
C LEU A 234 -11.73 -14.88 -22.30
N LYS A 235 -12.82 -14.16 -22.02
CA LYS A 235 -14.17 -14.75 -21.88
C LYS A 235 -14.62 -15.47 -23.15
N ASN A 236 -14.29 -14.95 -24.33
CA ASN A 236 -14.65 -15.57 -25.61
C ASN A 236 -13.76 -16.75 -26.01
N ARG A 237 -12.72 -17.07 -25.21
CA ARG A 237 -11.79 -18.18 -25.42
C ARG A 237 -11.93 -19.29 -24.36
N SER A 238 -12.76 -19.07 -23.34
CA SER A 238 -13.06 -20.04 -22.28
C SER A 238 -14.42 -20.69 -22.55
#